data_AF-A0A9X6FHI8-F1
#
_entry.id   AF-A0A9X6FHI8-F1
#
_cell.length_a   1.000
_cell.length_b   1.000
_cell.length_c   1.000
_cell.angle_alpha   90.00
_cell.angle_beta   90.00
_cell.angle_gamma   90.00
#
_symmetry.space_group_name_H-M   'P 1'
#
loop_
_entity.id
_entity.type
_entity.pdbx_description
1 polymer ?
#
loop_
_entity_poly.entity_id
_entity_poly.type
_entity_poly.pdbx_seq_one_letter_code
_entity_poly.pdbx_strand_id
1 'polypeptide(L)' 'MIKGISLEVALEAFSAYLAENGRKQSRVERYNYDIKGFYK' A
#
# COMPACT_ATOMS: atom_id res chain seq x y z
N MET A 1 -20.62 -9.81 -7.36
CA MET A 1 -19.48 -9.05 -6.79
C MET A 1 -18.47 -10.05 -6.28
N ILE A 2 -17.29 -10.12 -6.87
CA ILE A 2 -16.15 -10.72 -6.17
C ILE A 2 -15.99 -9.90 -4.90
N LYS A 3 -16.00 -10.53 -3.72
CA LYS A 3 -15.71 -9.86 -2.45
C LYS A 3 -14.22 -9.52 -2.49
N GLY A 4 -13.87 -8.44 -3.17
CA GLY A 4 -12.50 -7.97 -3.31
C GLY A 4 -11.92 -7.61 -1.95
N ILE A 5 -10.61 -7.71 -1.83
CA ILE A 5 -9.87 -7.12 -0.71
C ILE A 5 -10.04 -5.60 -0.77
N SER A 6 -10.26 -4.96 0.39
CA SER A 6 -10.33 -3.49 0.44
C SER A 6 -8.96 -2.89 0.13
N LEU A 7 -8.95 -1.68 -0.43
CA LEU A 7 -7.72 -0.97 -0.74
C LEU A 7 -6.85 -0.81 0.52
N GLU A 8 -7.46 -0.55 1.67
CA GLU A 8 -6.78 -0.40 2.95
C GLU A 8 -6.03 -1.66 3.35
N VAL A 9 -6.67 -2.83 3.25
CA VAL A 9 -6.06 -4.13 3.60
C VAL A 9 -4.93 -4.46 2.62
N ALA A 10 -5.10 -4.15 1.33
CA ALA A 10 -4.04 -4.33 0.33
C ALA A 10 -2.82 -3.42 0.62
N LEU A 11 -3.06 -2.15 0.95
CA LEU A 11 -1.99 -1.20 1.24
C LEU A 11 -1.23 -1.52 2.52
N GLU A 12 -1.91 -2.06 3.54
CA GLU A 12 -1.25 -2.50 4.78
C GLU A 12 -0.31 -3.68 4.52
N ALA A 13 -0.80 -4.73 3.85
CA ALA A 13 0.02 -5.89 3.48
C ALA A 13 1.19 -5.51 2.56
N PHE A 14 0.95 -4.62 1.60
CA PHE A 14 1.98 -4.09 0.72
C PHE A 14 3.05 -3.30 1.49
N SER A 15 2.63 -2.45 2.44
CA SER A 15 3.53 -1.65 3.26
C SER A 15 4.44 -2.54 4.13
N ALA A 16 3.86 -3.57 4.76
CA ALA A 16 4.60 -4.54 5.57
C ALA A 16 5.65 -5.27 4.71
N TYR A 17 5.26 -5.79 3.54
CA TYR A 17 6.18 -6.45 2.62
C TYR A 17 7.35 -5.54 2.24
N LEU A 18 7.11 -4.28 1.90
CA LEU A 18 8.17 -3.36 1.52
C LEU A 18 9.11 -3.05 2.70
N ALA A 19 8.57 -2.88 3.91
CA ALA A 19 9.36 -2.64 5.11
C ALA A 19 10.27 -3.83 5.43
N GLU A 20 9.74 -5.07 5.37
CA GLU A 20 10.50 -6.31 5.54
C GLU A 20 11.61 -6.47 4.49
N ASN A 21 11.39 -5.96 3.28
CA ASN A 21 12.36 -5.95 2.19
C ASN A 21 13.30 -4.73 2.22
N GLY A 22 13.42 -4.06 3.37
CA GLY A 22 14.40 -3.00 3.61
C GLY A 22 14.09 -1.67 2.92
N ARG A 23 12.84 -1.46 2.48
CA ARG A 23 12.44 -0.14 1.94
C ARG A 23 12.29 0.86 3.08
N LYS A 24 12.82 2.06 2.85
CA LYS A 24 12.66 3.19 3.78
C LYS A 24 11.18 3.52 3.94
N GLN A 25 10.75 3.76 5.18
CA GLN A 25 9.37 4.12 5.52
C GLN A 25 8.85 5.29 4.67
N SER A 26 9.64 6.36 4.49
CA SER A 26 9.26 7.52 3.68
C SER A 26 8.95 7.18 2.22
N ARG A 27 9.56 6.11 1.69
CA ARG A 27 9.30 5.63 0.33
C ARG A 27 8.03 4.78 0.26
N VAL A 28 7.75 3.99 1.31
CA VAL A 28 6.49 3.26 1.45
C VAL A 28 5.31 4.22 1.58
N GLU A 29 5.44 5.27 2.39
CA GLU A 29 4.44 6.33 2.54
C GLU A 29 4.13 7.05 1.22
N ARG A 30 5.17 7.35 0.42
CA ARG A 30 4.98 7.92 -0.92
C ARG A 30 4.20 7.00 -1.85
N TYR A 31 4.51 5.70 -1.88
CA TYR A 31 3.74 4.76 -2.70
C TYR A 31 2.27 4.70 -2.26
N ASN A 32 2.00 4.69 -0.96
CA ASN A 32 0.63 4.71 -0.46
C ASN A 32 -0.11 5.99 -0.86
N TYR A 33 0.57 7.14 -0.85
CA TYR A 33 -0.01 8.41 -1.32
C TYR A 33 -0.36 8.35 -2.81
N ASP A 34 0.59 7.92 -3.65
CA ASP A 34 0.41 7.85 -5.11
C ASP A 34 -0.71 6.86 -5.47
N ILE A 35 -0.75 5.68 -4.83
CA ILE A 35 -1.81 4.69 -5.06
C ILE A 35 -3.16 5.24 -4.62
N LYS A 36 -3.27 5.83 -3.43
CA LYS A 36 -4.53 6.48 -3.01
C LYS A 36 -4.97 7.60 -3.95
N GLY A 37 -4.02 8.33 -4.53
CA GLY A 37 -4.27 9.35 -5.54
C GLY A 37 -4.79 8.78 -6.87
N PHE A 38 -4.32 7.60 -7.27
CA PHE A 38 -4.80 6.92 -8.48
C PHE A 38 -6.24 6.42 -8.37
N TYR A 39 -6.66 6.01 -7.18
CA TYR A 39 -8.03 5.53 -6.92
C TYR A 39 -9.04 6.66 -6.60
N LYS A 40 -8.61 7.93 -6.63
CA LYS A 40 -9.49 9.10 -6.52
C LYS A 40 -10.03 9.54 -7.88
#